data_AF-A0A9W6CGY3-F1
#
_entry.id   AF-A0A9W6CGY3-F1
#
_cell.length_a   1.000
_cell.length_b   1.000
_cell.length_c   1.000
_cell.angle_alpha   90.00
_cell.angle_beta   90.00
_cell.angle_gamma   90.00
#
_symmetry.space_group_name_H-M   'P 1'
#
loop_
_entity.id
_entity.type
_entity.pdbx_description
1 polymer ?
#
loop_
_entity_poly.entity_id
_entity_poly.type
_entity_poly.pdbx_seq_one_letter_code
_entity_poly.pdbx_strand_id
1 'polypeptide(L)'
;MKKKKRTLGKALMILMIAFFYLPILYMIIFSFNDGKSLTSFTGFSLRWYQHMLESQDMMTALYTTFSIAILATIVATVVGTVAAIGLSSSRKVIRNIMEQVNNLPMMNPEIVTAIGFMLLFITFKVEKGYVTMLLAHIAFCIPYVMLSVMPKIRSLDPNLADAAMDLGATPFKALTKVIVPQITPGIVSGALIAFTMSVDDFIISYFVTGSGVKNLSIVVYTMSKRVNPSINAVSTLVVVIITIVLLVINLAPVIAAKRVKKGGAVKRKRWVPAVTVCCVLAVAVVALQRGGITGKDLPFKGQTLHIYNWGEYTGENIIGDFEEETGATVVMENFDSNEQMYIKVANGEAYDILVPSDYMIQRLIEEDYLQKLDKSKLDCFDKLSDAVLGLPYDPNNDYSVPYFWGTVGIVYDKTKVDIEDLEREGYNIFLDQKYRGDVYLYDSERDSFMMALKALGYSMNTENEAELNEAYEWLVQCVETMDTEIVTDEIIDNMAQGRKALGLIYSGDASYVMAENEDMGYFMPETGTNLWSDAMVIPKNAKNPDLAHAFINYASDYDGAYDNSSYVGYTSANQEVMDDLSGEGGDYEGINAYIPRTGNENDEVFEYNADTKKIISDLWSRVKIAASNAG
;
A
#
# COMPACT_ATOMS: atom_id res chain seq x y z
N MET A 1 31.51 -10.59 -44.37
CA MET A 1 31.68 -9.99 -43.01
C MET A 1 31.14 -10.94 -41.95
N LYS A 2 31.89 -11.13 -40.86
CA LYS A 2 31.97 -12.37 -40.05
C LYS A 2 30.82 -12.57 -39.03
N LYS A 3 30.39 -13.83 -38.88
CA LYS A 3 29.45 -14.42 -37.89
C LYS A 3 29.75 -14.16 -36.39
N LYS A 4 30.81 -13.43 -36.03
CA LYS A 4 31.28 -13.25 -34.62
C LYS A 4 30.46 -12.27 -33.78
N LYS A 5 29.60 -11.42 -34.37
CA LYS A 5 28.72 -10.50 -33.60
C LYS A 5 27.45 -11.15 -33.03
N ARG A 6 27.14 -12.40 -33.38
CA ARG A 6 25.93 -13.10 -32.91
C ARG A 6 26.09 -13.80 -31.56
N THR A 7 27.31 -14.14 -31.13
CA THR A 7 27.52 -14.82 -29.83
C THR A 7 27.40 -13.84 -28.66
N LEU A 8 28.01 -12.66 -28.75
CA LEU A 8 27.86 -11.61 -27.75
C LEU A 8 26.40 -11.12 -27.64
N GLY A 9 25.73 -10.89 -28.78
CA GLY A 9 24.32 -10.50 -28.78
C GLY A 9 23.39 -11.57 -28.20
N LYS A 10 23.68 -12.86 -28.41
CA LYS A 10 22.95 -13.96 -27.76
C LYS A 10 23.24 -14.02 -26.25
N ALA A 11 24.49 -13.82 -25.84
CA ALA A 11 24.86 -13.79 -24.43
C ALA A 11 24.17 -12.63 -23.71
N LEU A 12 24.19 -11.42 -24.29
CA LEU A 12 23.47 -10.25 -23.77
C LEU A 12 21.96 -10.50 -23.70
N MET A 13 21.37 -11.13 -24.71
CA MET A 13 19.94 -11.50 -24.69
C MET A 13 19.62 -12.51 -23.58
N ILE A 14 20.46 -13.53 -23.40
CA ILE A 14 20.29 -14.51 -22.31
C ILE A 14 20.44 -13.84 -20.95
N LEU A 15 21.46 -12.99 -20.77
CA LEU A 15 21.66 -12.23 -19.54
C LEU A 15 20.48 -11.30 -19.25
N MET A 16 19.95 -10.63 -20.28
CA MET A 16 18.77 -9.77 -20.14
C MET A 16 17.53 -10.58 -19.74
N ILE A 17 17.30 -11.74 -20.36
CA ILE A 17 16.21 -12.65 -19.97
C ILE A 17 16.43 -13.14 -18.53
N ALA A 18 17.65 -13.57 -18.17
CA ALA A 18 17.95 -14.00 -16.81
C ALA A 18 17.70 -12.87 -15.80
N PHE A 19 18.14 -11.65 -16.09
CA PHE A 19 17.95 -10.48 -15.24
C PHE A 19 16.46 -10.19 -14.96
N PHE A 20 15.58 -10.29 -15.96
CA PHE A 20 14.14 -10.05 -15.76
C PHE A 20 13.40 -11.23 -15.11
N TYR A 21 13.78 -12.48 -15.41
CA TYR A 21 13.01 -13.65 -14.96
C TYR A 21 13.55 -14.30 -13.68
N LEU A 22 14.81 -14.08 -13.32
CA LEU A 22 15.41 -14.68 -12.12
C LEU A 22 14.78 -14.13 -10.82
N PRO A 23 14.51 -12.82 -10.66
CA PRO A 23 13.78 -12.33 -9.49
C PRO A 23 12.36 -12.90 -9.38
N ILE A 24 11.67 -13.05 -10.52
CA ILE A 24 10.33 -13.69 -10.55
C ILE A 24 10.44 -15.15 -10.11
N LEU A 25 11.44 -15.88 -10.59
CA LEU A 25 11.67 -17.26 -10.18
C LEU A 25 12.03 -17.36 -8.69
N TYR A 26 12.84 -16.43 -8.18
CA TYR A 26 13.19 -16.35 -6.76
C TYR A 26 11.94 -16.15 -5.90
N MET A 27 11.10 -15.17 -6.24
CA MET A 27 9.82 -14.94 -5.58
C MET A 27 8.91 -16.17 -5.64
N ILE A 28 8.81 -16.85 -6.78
CA ILE A 28 8.03 -18.10 -6.91
C ILE A 28 8.58 -19.18 -5.97
N ILE A 29 9.89 -19.32 -5.84
CA ILE A 29 10.50 -20.30 -4.92
C ILE A 29 10.19 -19.94 -3.47
N PHE A 30 10.39 -18.68 -3.08
CA PHE A 30 10.14 -18.19 -1.72
C PHE A 30 8.65 -18.13 -1.35
N SER A 31 7.74 -18.17 -2.33
CA SER A 31 6.30 -18.35 -2.07
C SER A 31 5.97 -19.68 -1.39
N PHE A 32 6.87 -20.67 -1.48
CA PHE A 32 6.77 -21.95 -0.80
C PHE A 32 7.64 -22.03 0.46
N ASN A 33 8.18 -20.91 0.96
CA ASN A 33 8.97 -20.91 2.20
C ASN A 33 8.05 -21.14 3.41
N ASP A 34 8.52 -21.86 4.43
CA ASP A 34 7.76 -22.08 5.66
C ASP A 34 7.91 -20.92 6.67
N GLY A 35 9.08 -20.26 6.66
CA GLY A 35 9.43 -19.17 7.56
C GLY A 35 8.99 -17.78 7.08
N LYS A 36 9.08 -16.80 7.98
CA LYS A 36 8.81 -15.38 7.70
C LYS A 36 9.95 -14.66 6.94
N SER A 37 11.13 -15.29 6.86
CA SER A 37 12.28 -14.69 6.20
C SER A 37 12.12 -14.66 4.67
N LEU A 38 12.46 -13.51 4.05
CA LEU A 38 12.51 -13.34 2.60
C LEU A 38 13.84 -13.77 1.99
N THR A 39 14.86 -14.07 2.81
CA THR A 39 16.23 -14.33 2.36
C THR A 39 16.70 -15.74 2.71
N SER A 40 16.18 -16.31 3.81
CA SER A 40 16.49 -17.67 4.26
C SER A 40 15.35 -18.64 3.97
N PHE A 41 15.64 -19.70 3.20
CA PHE A 41 14.67 -20.76 2.92
C PHE A 41 14.70 -21.81 4.03
N THR A 42 13.72 -21.79 4.92
CA THR A 42 13.65 -22.64 6.11
C THR A 42 13.02 -24.01 5.83
N GLY A 43 12.08 -24.08 4.87
CA GLY A 43 11.37 -25.31 4.52
C GLY A 43 10.34 -25.11 3.41
N PHE A 44 9.83 -26.21 2.82
CA PHE A 44 8.75 -26.16 1.83
C PHE A 44 7.37 -26.21 2.51
N SER A 45 6.51 -25.24 2.21
CA SER A 45 5.18 -25.10 2.80
C SER A 45 4.19 -24.45 1.83
N LEU A 46 2.90 -24.70 2.05
CA LEU A 46 1.80 -24.00 1.37
C LEU A 46 1.10 -22.99 2.28
N ARG A 47 1.65 -22.75 3.48
CA ARG A 47 1.06 -21.89 4.51
C ARG A 47 0.65 -20.53 3.97
N TRP A 48 1.51 -19.85 3.21
CA TRP A 48 1.21 -18.52 2.66
C TRP A 48 0.07 -18.52 1.63
N TYR A 49 -0.12 -19.61 0.90
CA TYR A 49 -1.27 -19.77 0.01
C TYR A 49 -2.56 -20.00 0.80
N GLN A 50 -2.49 -20.75 1.90
CA GLN A 50 -3.64 -20.95 2.79
C GLN A 50 -4.04 -19.64 3.47
N HIS A 51 -3.07 -18.95 4.08
CA HIS A 51 -3.23 -17.63 4.68
C HIS A 51 -3.79 -16.60 3.69
N MET A 52 -3.31 -16.60 2.43
CA MET A 52 -3.89 -15.76 1.36
C MET A 52 -5.37 -16.04 1.10
N LEU A 53 -5.81 -17.31 1.16
CA LEU A 53 -7.21 -17.70 0.95
C LEU A 53 -8.10 -17.43 2.16
N GLU A 54 -7.51 -17.41 3.36
CA GLU A 54 -8.18 -17.10 4.62
C GLU A 54 -8.35 -15.58 4.79
N SER A 55 -7.36 -14.78 4.36
CA SER A 55 -7.42 -13.32 4.38
C SER A 55 -8.54 -12.75 3.50
N GLN A 56 -9.52 -12.10 4.16
CA GLN A 56 -10.63 -11.42 3.49
C GLN A 56 -10.14 -10.27 2.62
N ASP A 57 -9.14 -9.51 3.07
CA ASP A 57 -8.56 -8.39 2.34
C ASP A 57 -7.93 -8.83 1.03
N MET A 58 -7.09 -9.89 1.07
CA MET A 58 -6.45 -10.42 -0.14
C MET A 58 -7.48 -10.96 -1.13
N MET A 59 -8.49 -11.66 -0.64
CA MET A 59 -9.55 -12.20 -1.50
C MET A 59 -10.45 -11.11 -2.08
N THR A 60 -10.76 -10.07 -1.32
CA THR A 60 -11.52 -8.90 -1.78
C THR A 60 -10.71 -8.09 -2.81
N ALA A 61 -9.40 -7.98 -2.62
CA ALA A 61 -8.52 -7.33 -3.58
C ALA A 61 -8.43 -8.10 -4.91
N LEU A 62 -8.33 -9.44 -4.84
CA LEU A 62 -8.37 -10.30 -6.02
C LEU A 62 -9.72 -10.16 -6.76
N TYR A 63 -10.83 -10.14 -6.03
CA TYR A 63 -12.15 -9.89 -6.59
C TYR A 63 -12.23 -8.53 -7.29
N THR A 64 -11.77 -7.47 -6.62
CA THR A 64 -11.77 -6.11 -7.15
C THR A 64 -10.97 -6.01 -8.44
N THR A 65 -9.76 -6.56 -8.48
CA THR A 65 -8.91 -6.58 -9.68
C THR A 65 -9.61 -7.22 -10.86
N PHE A 66 -10.09 -8.45 -10.71
CA PHE A 66 -10.67 -9.17 -11.85
C PHE A 66 -12.03 -8.61 -12.24
N SER A 67 -12.87 -8.25 -11.28
CA SER A 67 -14.19 -7.68 -11.57
C SER A 67 -14.08 -6.35 -12.33
N ILE A 68 -13.21 -5.44 -11.90
CA ILE A 68 -12.95 -4.17 -12.59
C ILE A 68 -12.34 -4.44 -13.96
N ALA A 69 -11.31 -5.30 -14.07
CA ALA A 69 -10.68 -5.59 -15.35
C ALA A 69 -11.66 -6.18 -16.37
N ILE A 70 -12.54 -7.09 -15.95
CA ILE A 70 -13.55 -7.70 -16.82
C ILE A 70 -14.60 -6.65 -17.23
N LEU A 71 -15.17 -5.92 -16.28
CA LEU A 71 -16.22 -4.94 -16.55
C LEU A 71 -15.70 -3.79 -17.42
N ALA A 72 -14.54 -3.23 -17.07
CA ALA A 72 -13.88 -2.19 -17.84
C ALA A 72 -13.57 -2.67 -19.26
N THR A 73 -13.05 -3.89 -19.42
CA THR A 73 -12.79 -4.48 -20.74
C THR A 73 -14.06 -4.62 -21.57
N ILE A 74 -15.14 -5.17 -20.99
CA ILE A 74 -16.41 -5.38 -21.70
C ILE A 74 -16.96 -4.03 -22.17
N VAL A 75 -17.07 -3.06 -21.26
CA VAL A 75 -17.63 -1.74 -21.57
C VAL A 75 -16.73 -1.00 -22.56
N ALA A 76 -15.42 -0.94 -22.33
CA ALA A 76 -14.47 -0.30 -23.23
C ALA A 76 -14.45 -0.95 -24.62
N THR A 77 -14.59 -2.28 -24.70
CA THR A 77 -14.65 -3.00 -25.99
C THR A 77 -15.90 -2.59 -26.78
N VAL A 78 -17.06 -2.54 -26.12
CA VAL A 78 -18.32 -2.11 -26.75
C VAL A 78 -18.22 -0.66 -27.18
N VAL A 79 -17.88 0.24 -26.25
CA VAL A 79 -17.81 1.69 -26.49
C VAL A 79 -16.75 2.02 -27.53
N GLY A 80 -15.54 1.50 -27.39
CA GLY A 80 -14.42 1.73 -28.32
C GLY A 80 -14.69 1.16 -29.71
N THR A 81 -15.34 0.00 -29.83
CA THR A 81 -15.70 -0.57 -31.15
C THR A 81 -16.78 0.29 -31.83
N VAL A 82 -17.82 0.70 -31.10
CA VAL A 82 -18.87 1.57 -31.61
C VAL A 82 -18.30 2.92 -32.02
N ALA A 83 -17.43 3.51 -31.19
CA ALA A 83 -16.73 4.75 -31.48
C ALA A 83 -15.86 4.62 -32.74
N ALA A 84 -15.07 3.56 -32.87
CA ALA A 84 -14.23 3.33 -34.05
C ALA A 84 -15.05 3.23 -35.35
N ILE A 85 -16.18 2.52 -35.32
CA ILE A 85 -17.10 2.43 -36.48
C ILE A 85 -17.71 3.80 -36.79
N GLY A 86 -18.27 4.49 -35.79
CA GLY A 86 -18.91 5.79 -35.99
C GLY A 86 -17.93 6.86 -36.51
N LEU A 87 -16.72 6.90 -35.97
CA LEU A 87 -15.67 7.82 -36.40
C LEU A 87 -15.16 7.50 -37.82
N SER A 88 -15.16 6.23 -38.22
CA SER A 88 -14.78 5.83 -39.58
C SER A 88 -15.70 6.38 -40.66
N SER A 89 -16.98 6.60 -40.33
CA SER A 89 -17.98 7.20 -41.22
C SER A 89 -18.15 8.72 -41.01
N SER A 90 -17.48 9.30 -40.01
CA SER A 90 -17.58 10.72 -39.67
C SER A 90 -16.69 11.61 -40.54
N ARG A 91 -17.04 12.91 -40.63
CA ARG A 91 -16.24 13.95 -41.29
C ARG A 91 -14.83 14.01 -40.68
N LYS A 92 -13.82 14.31 -41.51
CA LYS A 92 -12.40 14.32 -41.11
C LYS A 92 -12.12 15.19 -39.87
N VAL A 93 -12.76 16.34 -39.75
CA VAL A 93 -12.59 17.25 -38.59
C VAL A 93 -13.09 16.60 -37.29
N ILE A 94 -14.31 16.06 -37.29
CA ILE A 94 -14.90 15.38 -36.12
C ILE A 94 -14.05 14.18 -35.72
N ARG A 95 -13.62 13.38 -36.72
CA ARG A 95 -12.75 12.23 -36.50
C ARG A 95 -11.45 12.64 -35.80
N ASN A 96 -10.76 13.66 -36.31
CA ASN A 96 -9.48 14.10 -35.75
C ASN A 96 -9.62 14.62 -34.31
N ILE A 97 -10.66 15.41 -34.03
CA ILE A 97 -10.90 15.94 -32.68
C ILE A 97 -11.18 14.80 -31.71
N MET A 98 -12.08 13.87 -32.08
CA MET A 98 -12.43 12.75 -31.22
C MET A 98 -11.26 11.77 -31.02
N GLU A 99 -10.47 11.50 -32.06
CA GLU A 99 -9.25 10.70 -31.94
C GLU A 99 -8.23 11.37 -30.99
N GLN A 100 -8.07 12.70 -31.03
CA GLN A 100 -7.19 13.42 -30.10
C GLN A 100 -7.69 13.35 -28.65
N VAL A 101 -8.97 13.65 -28.41
CA VAL A 101 -9.58 13.57 -27.07
C VAL A 101 -9.45 12.17 -26.49
N ASN A 102 -9.79 11.16 -27.30
CA ASN A 102 -9.68 9.77 -26.92
C ASN A 102 -8.23 9.37 -26.59
N ASN A 103 -7.24 9.92 -27.28
CA ASN A 103 -5.84 9.54 -27.04
C ASN A 103 -5.19 10.28 -25.87
N LEU A 104 -5.88 11.25 -25.23
CA LEU A 104 -5.32 12.00 -24.08
C LEU A 104 -4.78 11.09 -22.97
N PRO A 105 -5.50 10.04 -22.50
CA PRO A 105 -4.98 9.14 -21.47
C PRO A 105 -3.71 8.40 -21.88
N MET A 106 -3.52 8.11 -23.17
CA MET A 106 -2.33 7.41 -23.69
C MET A 106 -1.15 8.35 -23.96
N MET A 107 -1.41 9.63 -24.22
CA MET A 107 -0.38 10.62 -24.55
C MET A 107 0.25 11.26 -23.31
N ASN A 108 -0.52 11.36 -22.24
CA ASN A 108 -0.04 11.88 -20.97
C ASN A 108 0.68 10.79 -20.16
N PRO A 109 1.63 11.17 -19.29
CA PRO A 109 2.09 10.28 -18.23
C PRO A 109 0.89 9.78 -17.41
N GLU A 110 0.89 8.49 -17.07
CA GLU A 110 -0.22 7.82 -16.38
C GLU A 110 -0.61 8.53 -15.08
N ILE A 111 0.40 8.99 -14.34
CA ILE A 111 0.23 9.77 -13.10
C ILE A 111 -0.59 11.05 -13.28
N VAL A 112 -0.42 11.75 -14.42
CA VAL A 112 -1.15 12.99 -14.71
C VAL A 112 -2.62 12.67 -14.95
N THR A 113 -2.90 11.58 -15.66
CA THR A 113 -4.26 11.09 -15.91
C THR A 113 -4.93 10.67 -14.60
N ALA A 114 -4.22 9.95 -13.73
CA ALA A 114 -4.70 9.49 -12.44
C ALA A 114 -5.08 10.66 -11.50
N ILE A 115 -4.18 11.63 -11.33
CA ILE A 115 -4.44 12.85 -10.55
C ILE A 115 -5.60 13.65 -11.16
N GLY A 116 -5.69 13.70 -12.50
CA GLY A 116 -6.81 14.33 -13.20
C GLY A 116 -8.16 13.70 -12.85
N PHE A 117 -8.26 12.37 -12.83
CA PHE A 117 -9.47 11.67 -12.39
C PHE A 117 -9.78 11.88 -10.92
N MET A 118 -8.76 11.83 -10.04
CA MET A 118 -8.93 12.10 -8.62
C MET A 118 -9.53 13.50 -8.39
N LEU A 119 -8.93 14.54 -8.98
CA LEU A 119 -9.42 15.91 -8.89
C LEU A 119 -10.83 16.06 -9.48
N LEU A 120 -11.13 15.36 -10.57
CA LEU A 120 -12.46 15.33 -11.15
C LEU A 120 -13.49 14.80 -10.14
N PHE A 121 -13.24 13.64 -9.54
CA PHE A 121 -14.17 13.03 -8.57
C PHE A 121 -14.33 13.89 -7.32
N ILE A 122 -13.24 14.49 -6.81
CA ILE A 122 -13.29 15.44 -5.69
C ILE A 122 -14.14 16.66 -6.05
N THR A 123 -13.92 17.25 -7.24
CA THR A 123 -14.64 18.45 -7.69
C THR A 123 -16.15 18.21 -7.80
N PHE A 124 -16.54 17.02 -8.29
CA PHE A 124 -17.95 16.63 -8.42
C PHE A 124 -18.53 15.98 -7.15
N LYS A 125 -17.75 15.92 -6.05
CA LYS A 125 -18.13 15.28 -4.79
C LYS A 125 -18.63 13.83 -4.98
N VAL A 126 -17.98 13.11 -5.88
CA VAL A 126 -18.23 11.68 -6.08
C VAL A 126 -17.41 10.93 -5.04
N GLU A 127 -18.09 10.15 -4.19
CA GLU A 127 -17.43 9.30 -3.21
C GLU A 127 -16.52 8.28 -3.93
N LYS A 128 -15.24 8.25 -3.53
CA LYS A 128 -14.24 7.37 -4.12
C LYS A 128 -14.50 5.92 -3.68
N GLY A 129 -14.23 4.98 -4.58
CA GLY A 129 -14.35 3.55 -4.32
C GLY A 129 -14.45 2.73 -5.60
N TYR A 130 -15.24 1.66 -5.57
CA TYR A 130 -15.32 0.72 -6.69
C TYR A 130 -15.78 1.37 -8.00
N VAL A 131 -16.77 2.28 -7.92
CA VAL A 131 -17.36 2.91 -9.11
C VAL A 131 -16.41 3.91 -9.75
N THR A 132 -15.70 4.73 -8.95
CA THR A 132 -14.73 5.69 -9.48
C THR A 132 -13.57 4.96 -10.15
N MET A 133 -13.09 3.88 -9.54
CA MET A 133 -12.08 2.99 -10.14
C MET A 133 -12.58 2.37 -11.45
N LEU A 134 -13.78 1.79 -11.47
CA LEU A 134 -14.36 1.23 -12.70
C LEU A 134 -14.48 2.27 -13.82
N LEU A 135 -14.97 3.48 -13.52
CA LEU A 135 -15.13 4.55 -14.51
C LEU A 135 -13.77 5.02 -15.07
N ALA A 136 -12.77 5.19 -14.20
CA ALA A 136 -11.43 5.56 -14.61
C ALA A 136 -10.80 4.47 -15.52
N HIS A 137 -10.96 3.20 -15.17
CA HIS A 137 -10.48 2.08 -16.00
C HIS A 137 -11.22 1.99 -17.34
N ILE A 138 -12.54 2.22 -17.38
CA ILE A 138 -13.27 2.28 -18.65
C ILE A 138 -12.69 3.37 -19.55
N ALA A 139 -12.50 4.59 -19.02
CA ALA A 139 -11.97 5.72 -19.77
C ALA A 139 -10.53 5.45 -20.25
N PHE A 140 -9.70 4.80 -19.41
CA PHE A 140 -8.34 4.42 -19.73
C PHE A 140 -8.26 3.29 -20.78
N CYS A 141 -9.20 2.35 -20.79
CA CYS A 141 -9.17 1.19 -21.69
C CYS A 141 -9.72 1.46 -23.11
N ILE A 142 -10.68 2.39 -23.27
CA ILE A 142 -11.30 2.71 -24.58
C ILE A 142 -10.24 3.02 -25.67
N PRO A 143 -9.19 3.80 -25.41
CA PRO A 143 -8.21 4.16 -26.42
C PRO A 143 -7.41 2.97 -26.94
N TYR A 144 -7.07 2.01 -26.08
CA TYR A 144 -6.40 0.78 -26.47
C TYR A 144 -7.27 -0.10 -27.37
N VAL A 145 -8.58 -0.18 -27.09
CA VAL A 145 -9.54 -0.89 -27.96
C VAL A 145 -9.58 -0.21 -29.34
N MET A 146 -9.71 1.12 -29.36
CA MET A 146 -9.74 1.88 -30.61
C MET A 146 -8.45 1.73 -31.42
N LEU A 147 -7.29 1.71 -30.76
CA LEU A 147 -5.98 1.50 -31.39
C LEU A 147 -5.89 0.17 -32.14
N SER A 148 -6.59 -0.86 -31.66
CA SER A 148 -6.64 -2.18 -32.30
C SER A 148 -7.74 -2.32 -33.37
N VAL A 149 -8.91 -1.75 -33.12
CA VAL A 149 -10.08 -1.86 -34.02
C VAL A 149 -9.96 -0.93 -35.24
N MET A 150 -9.51 0.32 -35.04
CA MET A 150 -9.51 1.34 -36.09
C MET A 150 -8.64 0.96 -37.32
N PRO A 151 -7.43 0.38 -37.17
CA PRO A 151 -6.66 -0.11 -38.32
C PRO A 151 -7.38 -1.20 -39.11
N LYS A 152 -8.16 -2.08 -38.44
CA LYS A 152 -8.95 -3.11 -39.12
C LYS A 152 -10.09 -2.51 -39.92
N ILE A 153 -10.80 -1.53 -39.37
CA ILE A 153 -11.86 -0.83 -40.09
C ILE A 153 -11.28 -0.11 -41.33
N ARG A 154 -10.16 0.60 -41.18
CA ARG A 154 -9.47 1.29 -42.28
C ARG A 154 -8.97 0.34 -43.38
N SER A 155 -8.82 -0.95 -43.08
CA SER A 155 -8.41 -1.97 -44.05
C SER A 155 -9.56 -2.60 -44.84
N LEU A 156 -10.82 -2.34 -44.47
CA LEU A 156 -11.99 -2.85 -45.18
C LEU A 156 -12.25 -2.07 -46.47
N ASP A 157 -12.81 -2.74 -47.47
CA ASP A 157 -13.37 -2.08 -48.66
C ASP A 157 -14.53 -1.15 -48.21
N PRO A 158 -14.48 0.16 -48.54
CA PRO A 158 -15.52 1.11 -48.17
C PRO A 158 -16.94 0.69 -48.61
N ASN A 159 -17.06 -0.08 -49.70
CA ASN A 159 -18.34 -0.45 -50.29
C ASN A 159 -18.95 -1.74 -49.70
N LEU A 160 -18.28 -2.40 -48.74
CA LEU A 160 -18.75 -3.67 -48.16
C LEU A 160 -20.13 -3.56 -47.49
N ALA A 161 -20.41 -2.44 -46.83
CA ALA A 161 -21.70 -2.21 -46.19
C ALA A 161 -22.81 -2.00 -47.23
N ASP A 162 -22.53 -1.22 -48.28
CA ASP A 162 -23.48 -0.91 -49.35
C ASP A 162 -23.82 -2.16 -50.16
N ALA A 163 -22.82 -2.97 -50.52
CA ALA A 163 -23.03 -4.25 -51.21
C ALA A 163 -23.92 -5.22 -50.40
N ALA A 164 -23.82 -5.21 -49.07
CA ALA A 164 -24.70 -6.02 -48.23
C ALA A 164 -26.14 -5.50 -48.23
N MET A 165 -26.33 -4.18 -48.24
CA MET A 165 -27.65 -3.54 -48.29
C MET A 165 -28.32 -3.72 -49.66
N ASP A 166 -27.56 -3.69 -50.75
CA ASP A 166 -28.04 -4.00 -52.11
C ASP A 166 -28.59 -5.44 -52.21
N LEU A 167 -28.03 -6.37 -51.45
CA LEU A 167 -28.52 -7.76 -51.33
C LEU A 167 -29.71 -7.91 -50.35
N GLY A 168 -30.31 -6.80 -49.89
CA GLY A 168 -31.50 -6.78 -49.02
C GLY A 168 -31.20 -6.86 -47.52
N ALA A 169 -29.95 -6.65 -47.08
CA ALA A 169 -29.66 -6.51 -45.66
C ALA A 169 -30.11 -5.13 -45.14
N THR A 170 -30.69 -5.08 -43.95
CA THR A 170 -30.88 -3.80 -43.24
C THR A 170 -29.54 -3.25 -42.76
N PRO A 171 -29.38 -1.94 -42.48
CA PRO A 171 -28.13 -1.36 -41.99
C PRO A 171 -27.58 -2.10 -40.74
N PHE A 172 -28.48 -2.47 -39.82
CA PHE A 172 -28.10 -3.26 -38.64
C PHE A 172 -27.64 -4.68 -39.00
N LYS A 173 -28.23 -5.33 -40.01
CA LYS A 173 -27.77 -6.63 -40.52
C LYS A 173 -26.42 -6.50 -41.24
N ALA A 174 -26.20 -5.44 -42.02
CA ALA A 174 -24.91 -5.18 -42.66
C ALA A 174 -23.80 -4.98 -41.60
N LEU A 175 -24.08 -4.17 -40.58
CA LEU A 175 -23.18 -3.99 -39.44
C LEU A 175 -22.85 -5.31 -38.73
N THR A 176 -23.86 -6.03 -38.26
CA THR A 176 -23.68 -7.20 -37.39
C THR A 176 -23.23 -8.46 -38.13
N LYS A 177 -23.60 -8.64 -39.40
CA LYS A 177 -23.28 -9.86 -40.18
C LYS A 177 -22.12 -9.68 -41.15
N VAL A 178 -21.74 -8.46 -41.51
CA VAL A 178 -20.66 -8.20 -42.48
C VAL A 178 -19.51 -7.46 -41.83
N ILE A 179 -19.74 -6.26 -41.27
CA ILE A 179 -18.66 -5.42 -40.74
C ILE A 179 -18.06 -6.03 -39.46
N VAL A 180 -18.87 -6.26 -38.42
CA VAL A 180 -18.41 -6.78 -37.12
C VAL A 180 -17.60 -8.07 -37.25
N PRO A 181 -18.02 -9.10 -38.03
CA PRO A 181 -17.23 -10.31 -38.24
C PRO A 181 -15.83 -10.07 -38.83
N GLN A 182 -15.69 -9.09 -39.72
CA GLN A 182 -14.41 -8.77 -40.37
C GLN A 182 -13.45 -8.05 -39.41
N ILE A 183 -13.97 -7.18 -38.53
CA ILE A 183 -13.16 -6.48 -37.53
C ILE A 183 -13.02 -7.26 -36.21
N THR A 184 -13.69 -8.41 -36.06
CA THR A 184 -13.64 -9.26 -34.85
C THR A 184 -12.21 -9.56 -34.38
N PRO A 185 -11.22 -9.87 -35.25
CA PRO A 185 -9.84 -10.07 -34.79
C PRO A 185 -9.24 -8.84 -34.11
N GLY A 186 -9.59 -7.63 -34.57
CA GLY A 186 -9.20 -6.36 -33.94
C GLY A 186 -9.97 -6.10 -32.64
N ILE A 187 -11.27 -6.42 -32.60
CA ILE A 187 -12.08 -6.31 -31.38
C ILE A 187 -11.50 -7.20 -30.28
N VAL A 188 -11.19 -8.47 -30.61
CA VAL A 188 -10.60 -9.42 -29.67
C VAL A 188 -9.23 -8.92 -29.23
N SER A 189 -8.35 -8.50 -30.15
CA SER A 189 -7.04 -7.95 -29.77
C SER A 189 -7.15 -6.71 -28.89
N GLY A 190 -8.09 -5.80 -29.16
CA GLY A 190 -8.32 -4.61 -28.35
C GLY A 190 -8.85 -4.94 -26.95
N ALA A 191 -9.80 -5.86 -26.84
CA ALA A 191 -10.32 -6.34 -25.56
C ALA A 191 -9.22 -6.96 -24.69
N LEU A 192 -8.29 -7.68 -25.32
CA LEU A 192 -7.17 -8.31 -24.63
C LEU A 192 -6.17 -7.32 -24.09
N ILE A 193 -5.82 -6.31 -24.91
CA ILE A 193 -4.94 -5.23 -24.45
C ILE A 193 -5.62 -4.47 -23.30
N ALA A 194 -6.91 -4.13 -23.44
CA ALA A 194 -7.66 -3.48 -22.38
C ALA A 194 -7.68 -4.28 -21.07
N PHE A 195 -7.90 -5.60 -21.14
CA PHE A 195 -7.87 -6.47 -19.98
C PHE A 195 -6.48 -6.51 -19.33
N THR A 196 -5.43 -6.74 -20.12
CA THR A 196 -4.05 -6.76 -19.60
C THR A 196 -3.69 -5.44 -18.94
N MET A 197 -3.97 -4.31 -19.58
CA MET A 197 -3.68 -2.98 -19.02
C MET A 197 -4.49 -2.73 -17.73
N SER A 198 -5.75 -3.15 -17.66
CA SER A 198 -6.58 -2.93 -16.48
C SER A 198 -6.24 -3.82 -15.29
N VAL A 199 -5.70 -5.03 -15.50
CA VAL A 199 -5.25 -5.92 -14.40
C VAL A 199 -3.95 -5.39 -13.79
N ASP A 200 -3.08 -4.84 -14.63
CA ASP A 200 -1.73 -4.39 -14.26
C ASP A 200 -1.71 -2.95 -13.72
N ASP A 201 -2.80 -2.19 -13.89
CA ASP A 201 -2.87 -0.80 -13.48
C ASP A 201 -2.81 -0.65 -11.94
N PHE A 202 -1.75 0.01 -11.49
CA PHE A 202 -1.59 0.48 -10.12
C PHE A 202 -1.90 1.97 -9.99
N ILE A 203 -1.37 2.81 -10.90
CA ILE A 203 -1.34 4.26 -10.68
C ILE A 203 -2.75 4.85 -10.74
N ILE A 204 -3.54 4.53 -11.76
CA ILE A 204 -4.91 5.08 -11.84
C ILE A 204 -5.71 4.55 -10.65
N SER A 205 -5.64 3.25 -10.39
CA SER A 205 -6.30 2.60 -9.26
C SER A 205 -6.00 3.28 -7.92
N TYR A 206 -4.72 3.51 -7.60
CA TYR A 206 -4.28 4.07 -6.32
C TYR A 206 -4.86 5.47 -6.05
N PHE A 207 -4.90 6.34 -7.06
CA PHE A 207 -5.37 7.71 -6.89
C PHE A 207 -6.90 7.88 -6.92
N VAL A 208 -7.62 6.93 -7.53
CA VAL A 208 -9.09 7.00 -7.63
C VAL A 208 -9.80 6.06 -6.67
N THR A 209 -9.04 5.30 -5.88
CA THR A 209 -9.59 4.41 -4.85
C THR A 209 -10.05 5.17 -3.61
N GLY A 210 -10.88 4.52 -2.80
CA GLY A 210 -11.41 5.03 -1.54
C GLY A 210 -12.38 4.05 -0.92
N SER A 211 -12.86 4.35 0.30
CA SER A 211 -13.81 3.52 1.03
C SER A 211 -13.35 2.05 1.11
N GLY A 212 -12.07 1.84 1.45
CA GLY A 212 -11.43 0.54 1.65
C GLY A 212 -11.37 -0.37 0.42
N VAL A 213 -11.79 0.09 -0.76
CA VAL A 213 -11.61 -0.65 -2.01
C VAL A 213 -10.12 -0.70 -2.33
N LYS A 214 -9.56 -1.89 -2.48
CA LYS A 214 -8.16 -2.08 -2.89
C LYS A 214 -8.16 -3.11 -4.01
N ASN A 215 -7.38 -2.89 -5.06
CA ASN A 215 -7.07 -3.92 -6.03
C ASN A 215 -5.76 -4.61 -5.62
N LEU A 216 -5.46 -5.72 -6.26
CA LEU A 216 -4.28 -6.52 -5.95
C LEU A 216 -2.96 -5.76 -6.14
N SER A 217 -2.89 -4.87 -7.14
CA SER A 217 -1.70 -4.04 -7.36
C SER A 217 -1.46 -3.07 -6.20
N ILE A 218 -2.52 -2.48 -5.64
CA ILE A 218 -2.45 -1.64 -4.43
C ILE A 218 -2.01 -2.46 -3.22
N VAL A 219 -2.57 -3.65 -3.04
CA VAL A 219 -2.20 -4.55 -1.94
C VAL A 219 -0.73 -4.95 -2.03
N VAL A 220 -0.26 -5.39 -3.20
CA VAL A 220 1.15 -5.75 -3.43
C VAL A 220 2.07 -4.56 -3.18
N TYR A 221 1.72 -3.36 -3.63
CA TYR A 221 2.52 -2.16 -3.36
C TYR A 221 2.58 -1.85 -1.87
N THR A 222 1.43 -1.88 -1.18
CA THR A 222 1.36 -1.57 0.25
C THR A 222 2.17 -2.58 1.06
N MET A 223 2.00 -3.87 0.80
CA MET A 223 2.72 -4.98 1.44
C MET A 223 4.19 -5.10 1.02
N SER A 224 4.64 -4.34 0.01
CA SER A 224 6.06 -4.32 -0.38
C SER A 224 6.88 -3.37 0.48
N LYS A 225 6.22 -2.53 1.29
CA LYS A 225 6.88 -1.57 2.17
C LYS A 225 7.42 -2.22 3.44
N ARG A 226 6.83 -3.30 3.96
CA ARG A 226 7.49 -4.18 4.94
C ARG A 226 7.57 -5.64 4.48
N VAL A 227 8.28 -6.44 5.26
CA VAL A 227 8.58 -7.84 4.96
C VAL A 227 7.34 -8.71 5.23
N ASN A 228 6.45 -8.82 4.23
CA ASN A 228 5.32 -9.75 4.29
C ASN A 228 5.50 -10.94 3.32
N PRO A 229 5.80 -12.17 3.79
CA PRO A 229 5.99 -13.34 2.94
C PRO A 229 4.81 -13.69 2.04
N SER A 230 3.59 -13.33 2.44
CA SER A 230 2.36 -13.55 1.67
C SER A 230 2.39 -12.82 0.32
N ILE A 231 3.20 -11.77 0.17
CA ILE A 231 3.41 -11.06 -1.09
C ILE A 231 3.95 -12.00 -2.18
N ASN A 232 4.79 -12.97 -1.82
CA ASN A 232 5.37 -13.92 -2.76
C ASN A 232 4.31 -14.86 -3.31
N ALA A 233 3.38 -15.32 -2.46
CA ALA A 233 2.27 -16.18 -2.87
C ALA A 233 1.29 -15.44 -3.79
N VAL A 234 0.89 -14.23 -3.39
CA VAL A 234 0.00 -13.36 -4.18
C VAL A 234 0.62 -13.02 -5.54
N SER A 235 1.87 -12.55 -5.56
CA SER A 235 2.57 -12.16 -6.78
C SER A 235 2.80 -13.35 -7.71
N THR A 236 3.09 -14.54 -7.15
CA THR A 236 3.16 -15.80 -7.92
C THR A 236 1.81 -16.10 -8.58
N LEU A 237 0.70 -15.97 -7.85
CA LEU A 237 -0.62 -16.22 -8.39
C LEU A 237 -0.96 -15.26 -9.55
N VAL A 238 -0.65 -13.96 -9.40
CA VAL A 238 -0.84 -12.95 -10.46
C VAL A 238 -0.07 -13.32 -11.72
N VAL A 239 1.23 -13.61 -11.58
CA VAL A 239 2.09 -13.99 -12.71
C VAL A 239 1.55 -15.24 -13.39
N VAL A 240 1.14 -16.25 -12.63
CA VAL A 240 0.56 -17.49 -13.17
C VAL A 240 -0.75 -17.21 -13.92
N ILE A 241 -1.67 -16.42 -13.34
CA ILE A 241 -2.95 -16.11 -13.98
C ILE A 241 -2.72 -15.31 -15.27
N ILE A 242 -1.92 -14.24 -15.24
CA ILE A 242 -1.60 -13.44 -16.43
C ILE A 242 -0.96 -14.32 -17.50
N THR A 243 -0.01 -15.19 -17.13
CA THR A 243 0.65 -16.10 -18.05
C THR A 243 -0.34 -17.09 -18.68
N ILE A 244 -1.22 -17.70 -17.89
CA ILE A 244 -2.27 -18.62 -18.39
C ILE A 244 -3.20 -17.89 -19.34
N VAL A 245 -3.67 -16.69 -18.96
CA VAL A 245 -4.53 -15.85 -19.78
C VAL A 245 -3.85 -15.56 -21.13
N LEU A 246 -2.63 -15.02 -21.11
CA LEU A 246 -1.84 -14.74 -22.31
C LEU A 246 -1.59 -15.98 -23.17
N LEU A 247 -1.29 -17.13 -22.56
CA LEU A 247 -1.09 -18.40 -23.28
C LEU A 247 -2.37 -18.86 -23.97
N VAL A 248 -3.49 -18.94 -23.23
CA VAL A 248 -4.80 -19.32 -23.77
C VAL A 248 -5.16 -18.42 -24.96
N ILE A 249 -4.92 -17.12 -24.82
CA ILE A 249 -5.25 -16.11 -25.81
C ILE A 249 -4.38 -16.17 -27.06
N ASN A 250 -3.08 -16.39 -26.93
CA ASN A 250 -2.17 -16.48 -28.08
C ASN A 250 -2.27 -17.85 -28.78
N LEU A 251 -2.53 -18.93 -28.03
CA LEU A 251 -2.57 -20.29 -28.57
C LEU A 251 -3.94 -20.67 -29.14
N ALA A 252 -5.04 -20.23 -28.54
CA ALA A 252 -6.39 -20.59 -29.00
C ALA A 252 -6.68 -20.22 -30.48
N PRO A 253 -6.33 -19.03 -30.99
CA PRO A 253 -6.53 -18.67 -32.39
C PRO A 253 -5.64 -19.48 -33.33
N VAL A 254 -4.39 -19.73 -32.93
CA VAL A 254 -3.41 -20.51 -33.71
C VAL A 254 -3.84 -21.97 -33.84
N ILE A 255 -4.36 -22.55 -32.75
CA ILE A 255 -4.89 -23.92 -32.74
C ILE A 255 -6.18 -24.01 -33.56
N ALA A 256 -7.07 -23.02 -33.46
CA ALA A 256 -8.30 -22.95 -34.26
C ALA A 256 -7.97 -22.83 -35.76
N ALA A 257 -7.03 -21.97 -36.15
CA ALA A 257 -6.60 -21.80 -37.54
C ALA A 257 -5.93 -23.07 -38.12
N LYS A 258 -5.10 -23.77 -37.32
CA LYS A 258 -4.48 -25.05 -37.73
C LYS A 258 -5.51 -26.17 -37.96
N ARG A 259 -6.61 -26.20 -37.19
CA ARG A 259 -7.70 -27.19 -37.38
C ARG A 259 -8.51 -26.93 -38.64
N VAL A 260 -8.73 -25.67 -39.03
CA VAL A 260 -9.42 -25.31 -40.29
C VAL A 260 -8.62 -25.73 -41.53
N LYS A 261 -7.27 -25.61 -41.49
CA LYS A 261 -6.39 -26.08 -42.57
C LYS A 261 -6.39 -27.60 -42.78
N LYS A 262 -6.89 -28.40 -41.82
CA LYS A 262 -6.96 -29.87 -41.89
C LYS A 262 -8.34 -30.41 -42.33
N GLY A 263 -9.13 -29.61 -43.06
CA GLY A 263 -10.31 -30.10 -43.80
C GLY A 263 -11.54 -30.46 -42.96
N GLY A 264 -11.57 -30.13 -41.66
CA GLY A 264 -12.77 -30.27 -40.85
C GLY A 264 -13.69 -29.07 -41.00
N ALA A 265 -14.94 -29.27 -41.44
CA ALA A 265 -15.99 -28.26 -41.34
C ALA A 265 -16.23 -27.92 -39.86
N VAL A 266 -15.62 -26.84 -39.37
CA VAL A 266 -15.86 -26.38 -38.01
C VAL A 266 -17.20 -25.66 -38.01
N LYS A 267 -18.27 -26.36 -37.60
CA LYS A 267 -19.41 -25.68 -36.97
C LYS A 267 -18.80 -24.78 -35.89
N ARG A 268 -19.02 -23.47 -35.98
CA ARG A 268 -18.55 -22.43 -35.05
C ARG A 268 -19.01 -22.80 -33.63
N LYS A 269 -18.30 -23.71 -32.96
CA LYS A 269 -18.69 -24.18 -31.63
C LYS A 269 -18.41 -23.02 -30.70
N ARG A 270 -19.50 -22.44 -30.17
CA ARG A 270 -19.64 -21.40 -29.13
C ARG A 270 -18.75 -21.57 -27.88
N TRP A 271 -17.84 -22.53 -27.85
CA TRP A 271 -17.19 -23.04 -26.66
C TRP A 271 -15.93 -22.24 -26.30
N VAL A 272 -15.28 -21.60 -27.27
CA VAL A 272 -14.10 -20.74 -27.00
C VAL A 272 -14.48 -19.47 -26.23
N PRO A 273 -15.52 -18.69 -26.61
CA PRO A 273 -16.01 -17.62 -25.74
C PRO A 273 -16.68 -18.17 -24.48
N ALA A 274 -17.25 -19.39 -24.51
CA ALA A 274 -17.83 -20.00 -23.30
C ALA A 274 -16.78 -20.42 -22.27
N VAL A 275 -15.56 -20.84 -22.64
CA VAL A 275 -14.52 -21.19 -21.66
C VAL A 275 -13.97 -19.93 -21.00
N THR A 276 -13.77 -18.84 -21.74
CA THR A 276 -13.37 -17.55 -21.16
C THR A 276 -14.46 -16.99 -20.26
N VAL A 277 -15.73 -17.04 -20.70
CA VAL A 277 -16.89 -16.63 -19.91
C VAL A 277 -17.14 -17.57 -18.73
N CYS A 278 -16.86 -18.87 -18.83
CA CYS A 278 -17.01 -19.83 -17.72
C CYS A 278 -15.87 -19.74 -16.71
N CYS A 279 -14.64 -19.40 -17.10
CA CYS A 279 -13.56 -19.13 -16.14
C CYS A 279 -13.82 -17.80 -15.40
N VAL A 280 -14.32 -16.79 -16.12
CA VAL A 280 -14.78 -15.52 -15.54
C VAL A 280 -16.00 -15.71 -14.62
N LEU A 281 -16.97 -16.53 -15.03
CA LEU A 281 -18.13 -16.89 -14.21
C LEU A 281 -17.76 -17.82 -13.05
N ALA A 282 -16.76 -18.69 -13.17
CA ALA A 282 -16.32 -19.54 -12.07
C ALA A 282 -15.70 -18.70 -10.95
N VAL A 283 -14.92 -17.67 -11.29
CA VAL A 283 -14.41 -16.68 -10.32
C VAL A 283 -15.57 -15.87 -9.73
N ALA A 284 -16.58 -15.48 -10.53
CA ALA A 284 -17.78 -14.78 -10.04
C ALA A 284 -18.75 -15.67 -9.22
N VAL A 285 -18.77 -16.99 -9.44
CA VAL A 285 -19.66 -17.95 -8.75
C VAL A 285 -19.03 -18.44 -7.45
N VAL A 286 -17.71 -18.56 -7.36
CA VAL A 286 -17.01 -18.72 -6.07
C VAL A 286 -17.24 -17.47 -5.20
N ALA A 287 -17.37 -16.28 -5.79
CA ALA A 287 -17.70 -15.04 -5.09
C ALA A 287 -19.17 -14.95 -4.59
N LEU A 288 -20.12 -15.67 -5.19
CA LEU A 288 -21.53 -15.69 -4.75
C LEU A 288 -21.80 -16.66 -3.59
N GLN A 289 -20.83 -17.52 -3.23
CA GLN A 289 -21.00 -18.50 -2.16
C GLN A 289 -20.66 -18.00 -0.75
N ARG A 290 -20.22 -16.75 -0.58
CA ARG A 290 -20.05 -16.10 0.75
C ARG A 290 -21.21 -15.17 1.14
N GLY A 291 -22.43 -15.48 0.71
CA GLY A 291 -23.65 -14.77 1.09
C GLY A 291 -24.57 -15.58 2.01
N GLY A 292 -24.01 -16.42 2.88
CA GLY A 292 -24.76 -17.38 3.68
C GLY A 292 -24.33 -17.42 5.14
N ILE A 293 -24.28 -16.26 5.82
CA ILE A 293 -24.23 -16.26 7.29
C ILE A 293 -25.66 -16.52 7.79
N THR A 294 -25.85 -17.75 8.27
CA THR A 294 -26.98 -18.18 9.10
C THR A 294 -27.25 -17.16 10.19
N GLY A 295 -28.52 -16.76 10.32
CA GLY A 295 -28.96 -15.68 11.22
C GLY A 295 -28.61 -15.91 12.69
N LYS A 296 -27.58 -15.20 13.15
CA LYS A 296 -27.59 -14.54 14.46
C LYS A 296 -27.93 -13.06 14.24
N ASP A 297 -28.73 -12.49 15.15
CA ASP A 297 -28.86 -11.04 15.29
C ASP A 297 -27.64 -10.56 16.06
N LEU A 298 -26.60 -10.19 15.31
CA LEU A 298 -25.37 -9.62 15.84
C LEU A 298 -25.56 -8.10 16.06
N PRO A 299 -24.90 -7.51 17.08
CA PRO A 299 -25.25 -6.18 17.59
C PRO A 299 -25.15 -5.05 16.57
N PHE A 300 -24.22 -5.13 15.61
CA PHE A 300 -23.94 -4.08 14.64
C PHE A 300 -24.21 -4.52 13.19
N LYS A 301 -25.03 -5.55 13.01
CA LYS A 301 -25.33 -6.14 11.71
C LYS A 301 -25.83 -5.10 10.71
N GLY A 302 -25.11 -4.98 9.59
CA GLY A 302 -25.46 -4.07 8.49
C GLY A 302 -24.98 -2.62 8.68
N GLN A 303 -24.26 -2.32 9.76
CA GLN A 303 -23.50 -1.08 9.89
C GLN A 303 -22.10 -1.24 9.27
N THR A 304 -21.51 -0.14 8.83
CA THR A 304 -20.17 -0.13 8.23
C THR A 304 -19.28 0.84 9.00
N LEU A 305 -18.18 0.34 9.56
CA LEU A 305 -17.17 1.12 10.26
C LEU A 305 -16.07 1.55 9.29
N HIS A 306 -15.84 2.86 9.15
CA HIS A 306 -14.75 3.38 8.34
C HIS A 306 -13.54 3.74 9.21
N ILE A 307 -12.43 3.04 9.03
CA ILE A 307 -11.19 3.28 9.78
C ILE A 307 -10.15 3.87 8.83
N TYR A 308 -9.44 4.91 9.28
CA TYR A 308 -8.27 5.42 8.59
C TYR A 308 -7.04 5.24 9.48
N ASN A 309 -6.14 4.32 9.10
CA ASN A 309 -4.97 3.91 9.91
C ASN A 309 -3.68 3.97 9.08
N TRP A 310 -2.53 3.77 9.71
CA TRP A 310 -1.24 3.59 9.04
C TRP A 310 -1.21 2.30 8.19
N GLY A 311 -0.34 2.29 7.17
CA GLY A 311 -0.03 1.07 6.43
C GLY A 311 0.67 0.03 7.31
N GLU A 312 0.26 -1.24 7.20
CA GLU A 312 0.88 -2.37 7.92
C GLU A 312 0.89 -2.23 9.45
N TYR A 313 -0.18 -1.63 9.99
CA TYR A 313 -0.31 -1.27 11.41
C TYR A 313 -1.53 -1.92 12.06
N THR A 314 -1.96 -3.07 11.54
CA THR A 314 -3.19 -3.76 11.95
C THR A 314 -2.94 -5.25 11.86
N GLY A 315 -3.29 -5.97 12.93
CA GLY A 315 -3.21 -7.42 13.04
C GLY A 315 -3.94 -8.13 11.90
N GLU A 316 -3.54 -9.36 11.64
CA GLU A 316 -4.08 -10.16 10.55
C GLU A 316 -5.58 -10.43 10.72
N ASN A 317 -6.00 -10.72 11.95
CA ASN A 317 -7.32 -11.26 12.25
C ASN A 317 -8.24 -10.23 12.89
N ILE A 318 -7.70 -9.15 13.45
CA ILE A 318 -8.44 -8.11 14.18
C ILE A 318 -9.71 -7.62 13.44
N ILE A 319 -9.63 -7.40 12.13
CA ILE A 319 -10.79 -6.97 11.33
C ILE A 319 -11.80 -8.12 11.17
N GLY A 320 -11.33 -9.28 10.73
CA GLY A 320 -12.20 -10.42 10.42
C GLY A 320 -12.95 -10.95 11.65
N ASP A 321 -12.24 -11.04 12.77
CA ASP A 321 -12.80 -11.51 14.04
C ASP A 321 -13.80 -10.50 14.60
N PHE A 322 -13.51 -9.19 14.51
CA PHE A 322 -14.47 -8.15 14.90
C PHE A 322 -15.73 -8.17 14.04
N GLU A 323 -15.60 -8.35 12.71
CA GLU A 323 -16.75 -8.50 11.82
C GLU A 323 -17.57 -9.76 12.15
N GLU A 324 -16.91 -10.87 12.52
CA GLU A 324 -17.58 -12.11 12.93
C GLU A 324 -18.33 -11.96 14.26
N GLU A 325 -17.74 -11.29 15.25
CA GLU A 325 -18.34 -11.08 16.57
C GLU A 325 -19.51 -10.08 16.52
N THR A 326 -19.37 -8.99 15.76
CA THR A 326 -20.31 -7.88 15.80
C THR A 326 -21.32 -7.87 14.65
N GLY A 327 -21.01 -8.55 13.55
CA GLY A 327 -21.76 -8.50 12.30
C GLY A 327 -21.63 -7.18 11.54
N ALA A 328 -20.80 -6.24 12.01
CA ALA A 328 -20.46 -5.03 11.27
C ALA A 328 -19.60 -5.37 10.04
N THR A 329 -19.51 -4.43 9.10
CA THR A 329 -18.50 -4.45 8.06
C THR A 329 -17.46 -3.39 8.36
N VAL A 330 -16.18 -3.72 8.33
CA VAL A 330 -15.09 -2.78 8.56
C VAL A 330 -14.44 -2.45 7.23
N VAL A 331 -14.24 -1.16 7.01
CA VAL A 331 -13.65 -0.60 5.80
C VAL A 331 -12.44 0.21 6.22
N MET A 332 -11.26 -0.40 6.07
CA MET A 332 -10.00 0.23 6.43
C MET A 332 -9.30 0.85 5.22
N GLU A 333 -9.00 2.14 5.33
CA GLU A 333 -8.13 2.88 4.43
C GLU A 333 -6.79 3.15 5.13
N ASN A 334 -5.71 3.28 4.34
CA ASN A 334 -4.36 3.46 4.87
C ASN A 334 -3.77 4.82 4.47
N PHE A 335 -2.99 5.44 5.35
CA PHE A 335 -2.16 6.60 5.04
C PHE A 335 -0.68 6.33 5.33
N ASP A 336 0.18 7.06 4.62
CA ASP A 336 1.64 6.98 4.76
C ASP A 336 2.21 8.12 5.62
N SER A 337 1.41 9.17 5.89
CA SER A 337 1.79 10.25 6.80
C SER A 337 0.58 10.91 7.45
N ASN A 338 0.81 11.44 8.65
CA ASN A 338 -0.16 12.28 9.37
C ASN A 338 -0.63 13.46 8.51
N GLU A 339 0.23 14.07 7.70
CA GLU A 339 -0.11 15.17 6.79
C GLU A 339 -1.10 14.73 5.71
N GLN A 340 -0.88 13.54 5.12
CA GLN A 340 -1.80 12.98 4.13
C GLN A 340 -3.17 12.72 4.75
N MET A 341 -3.19 12.17 5.97
CA MET A 341 -4.42 11.95 6.71
C MET A 341 -5.16 13.26 6.98
N TYR A 342 -4.45 14.25 7.53
CA TYR A 342 -4.99 15.56 7.85
C TYR A 342 -5.64 16.24 6.63
N ILE A 343 -5.03 16.16 5.44
CA ILE A 343 -5.60 16.74 4.21
C ILE A 343 -6.98 16.15 3.88
N LYS A 344 -7.17 14.83 4.04
CA LYS A 344 -8.48 14.20 3.78
C LYS A 344 -9.53 14.59 4.80
N VAL A 345 -9.16 14.59 6.09
CA VAL A 345 -10.05 15.02 7.19
C VAL A 345 -10.46 16.48 7.00
N ALA A 346 -9.51 17.38 6.72
CA ALA A 346 -9.77 18.79 6.48
C ALA A 346 -10.63 19.05 5.22
N ASN A 347 -10.57 18.17 4.21
CA ASN A 347 -11.44 18.23 3.04
C ASN A 347 -12.85 17.67 3.28
N GLY A 348 -13.14 17.19 4.49
CA GLY A 348 -14.46 16.70 4.89
C GLY A 348 -14.76 15.25 4.49
N GLU A 349 -13.74 14.45 4.15
CA GLU A 349 -13.91 12.99 4.08
C GLU A 349 -14.29 12.45 5.46
N ALA A 350 -15.26 11.55 5.52
CA ALA A 350 -15.83 11.06 6.78
C ALA A 350 -15.27 9.67 7.13
N TYR A 351 -14.72 9.57 8.33
CA TYR A 351 -14.23 8.34 8.94
C TYR A 351 -14.83 8.20 10.33
N ASP A 352 -15.01 6.96 10.78
CA ASP A 352 -15.52 6.65 12.12
C ASP A 352 -14.39 6.55 13.15
N ILE A 353 -13.20 6.07 12.74
CA ILE A 353 -11.98 6.03 13.55
C ILE A 353 -10.80 6.56 12.74
N LEU A 354 -9.95 7.35 13.37
CA LEU A 354 -8.59 7.67 12.91
C LEU A 354 -7.58 7.13 13.91
N VAL A 355 -6.36 6.81 13.46
CA VAL A 355 -5.23 6.44 14.33
C VAL A 355 -4.02 7.36 14.10
N PRO A 356 -4.14 8.68 14.42
CA PRO A 356 -3.04 9.64 14.30
C PRO A 356 -2.03 9.52 15.45
N SER A 357 -0.86 10.14 15.26
CA SER A 357 0.15 10.30 16.32
C SER A 357 -0.17 11.45 17.28
N ASP A 358 0.40 11.42 18.47
CA ASP A 358 0.35 12.41 19.55
C ASP A 358 0.13 13.88 19.11
N TYR A 359 1.10 14.51 18.44
CA TYR A 359 1.00 15.91 18.01
C TYR A 359 -0.16 16.16 17.02
N MET A 360 -0.51 15.16 16.21
CA MET A 360 -1.60 15.29 15.25
C MET A 360 -2.96 15.17 15.96
N ILE A 361 -3.05 14.37 17.03
CA ILE A 361 -4.21 14.38 17.93
C ILE A 361 -4.40 15.77 18.51
N GLN A 362 -3.35 16.36 19.10
CA GLN A 362 -3.40 17.71 19.67
C GLN A 362 -3.93 18.72 18.64
N ARG A 363 -3.37 18.71 17.43
CA ARG A 363 -3.82 19.59 16.35
C ARG A 363 -5.29 19.39 15.99
N LEU A 364 -5.74 18.14 15.86
CA LEU A 364 -7.13 17.84 15.52
C LEU A 364 -8.11 18.25 16.64
N ILE A 365 -7.67 18.23 17.91
CA ILE A 365 -8.42 18.78 19.04
C ILE A 365 -8.49 20.31 18.93
N GLU A 366 -7.35 20.99 18.73
CA GLU A 366 -7.27 22.46 18.61
C GLU A 366 -8.09 23.01 17.45
N GLU A 367 -8.11 22.30 16.32
CA GLU A 367 -8.87 22.66 15.11
C GLU A 367 -10.32 22.13 15.12
N ASP A 368 -10.78 21.55 16.23
CA ASP A 368 -12.17 21.14 16.47
C ASP A 368 -12.68 20.02 15.53
N TYR A 369 -11.81 19.13 15.06
CA TYR A 369 -12.16 17.99 14.19
C TYR A 369 -12.59 16.72 14.94
N LEU A 370 -12.25 16.59 16.23
CA LEU A 370 -12.57 15.39 17.03
C LEU A 370 -13.77 15.59 17.95
N GLN A 371 -14.52 14.51 18.20
CA GLN A 371 -15.52 14.48 19.26
C GLN A 371 -14.95 13.80 20.51
N LYS A 372 -15.48 14.17 21.68
CA LYS A 372 -15.13 13.49 22.94
C LYS A 372 -15.62 12.04 22.91
N LEU A 373 -14.81 11.14 23.44
CA LEU A 373 -15.16 9.75 23.64
C LEU A 373 -16.19 9.60 24.76
N ASP A 374 -17.17 8.73 24.55
CA ASP A 374 -18.12 8.33 25.57
C ASP A 374 -17.50 7.25 26.46
N LYS A 375 -16.83 7.70 27.52
CA LYS A 375 -16.16 6.83 28.50
C LYS A 375 -17.09 5.80 29.15
N SER A 376 -18.41 6.00 29.12
CA SER A 376 -19.36 4.99 29.65
C SER A 376 -19.49 3.76 28.77
N LYS A 377 -19.02 3.85 27.51
CA LYS A 377 -18.99 2.75 26.53
C LYS A 377 -17.62 2.10 26.41
N LEU A 378 -16.60 2.62 27.09
CA LEU A 378 -15.23 2.12 27.02
C LEU A 378 -14.90 1.31 28.27
N ASP A 379 -14.45 0.07 28.09
CA ASP A 379 -14.06 -0.87 29.15
C ASP A 379 -12.60 -1.33 29.02
N CYS A 380 -11.79 -0.56 28.29
CA CYS A 380 -10.41 -0.88 28.00
C CYS A 380 -9.38 -0.12 28.86
N PHE A 381 -9.76 1.01 29.48
CA PHE A 381 -8.80 1.91 30.14
C PHE A 381 -8.02 1.26 31.29
N ASP A 382 -8.61 0.30 32.00
CA ASP A 382 -7.98 -0.45 33.08
C ASP A 382 -7.00 -1.52 32.59
N LYS A 383 -7.03 -1.85 31.30
CA LYS A 383 -6.13 -2.81 30.64
C LYS A 383 -4.91 -2.12 30.02
N LEU A 384 -4.96 -0.80 29.85
CA LEU A 384 -3.89 -0.02 29.22
C LEU A 384 -2.76 0.28 30.22
N SER A 385 -1.55 0.41 29.69
CA SER A 385 -0.40 0.82 30.49
C SER A 385 -0.56 2.25 31.00
N ASP A 386 -0.29 2.48 32.30
CA ASP A 386 -0.31 3.82 32.91
C ASP A 386 0.64 4.80 32.21
N ALA A 387 1.69 4.30 31.54
CA ALA A 387 2.68 5.12 30.84
C ALA A 387 2.15 5.82 29.58
N VAL A 388 1.02 5.38 29.04
CA VAL A 388 0.39 5.97 27.83
C VAL A 388 -0.93 6.67 28.12
N LEU A 389 -1.32 6.76 29.39
CA LEU A 389 -2.50 7.48 29.84
C LEU A 389 -2.13 8.89 30.30
N GLY A 390 -3.00 9.86 30.05
CA GLY A 390 -2.83 11.24 30.49
C GLY A 390 -1.64 11.99 29.87
N LEU A 391 -1.25 11.63 28.64
CA LEU A 391 -0.16 12.29 27.92
C LEU A 391 -0.49 13.78 27.64
N PRO A 392 0.52 14.66 27.43
CA PRO A 392 0.32 16.11 27.34
C PRO A 392 -0.72 16.57 26.30
N TYR A 393 -0.85 15.83 25.19
CA TYR A 393 -1.80 16.14 24.12
C TYR A 393 -3.27 15.83 24.48
N ASP A 394 -3.53 14.92 25.42
CA ASP A 394 -4.88 14.60 25.92
C ASP A 394 -4.82 14.16 27.41
N PRO A 395 -4.64 15.11 28.36
CA PRO A 395 -4.32 14.80 29.76
C PRO A 395 -5.39 14.00 30.51
N ASN A 396 -6.62 13.95 30.01
CA ASN A 396 -7.71 13.19 30.60
C ASN A 396 -8.12 11.99 29.75
N ASN A 397 -7.48 11.73 28.60
CA ASN A 397 -7.96 10.78 27.59
C ASN A 397 -9.43 11.04 27.22
N ASP A 398 -9.79 12.31 27.01
CA ASP A 398 -11.15 12.70 26.64
C ASP A 398 -11.44 12.45 25.15
N TYR A 399 -10.40 12.31 24.32
CA TYR A 399 -10.47 12.23 22.87
C TYR A 399 -9.75 11.00 22.29
N SER A 400 -8.76 10.43 22.99
CA SER A 400 -7.93 9.33 22.49
C SER A 400 -7.88 8.10 23.38
N VAL A 401 -7.77 6.93 22.73
CA VAL A 401 -7.41 5.65 23.36
C VAL A 401 -6.13 5.12 22.72
N PRO A 402 -5.02 4.98 23.47
CA PRO A 402 -3.75 4.44 22.97
C PRO A 402 -3.92 3.12 22.19
N TYR A 403 -3.27 3.03 21.04
CA TYR A 403 -3.28 1.86 20.16
C TYR A 403 -1.94 1.12 20.23
N PHE A 404 -0.88 1.84 19.87
CA PHE A 404 0.51 1.41 19.99
C PHE A 404 1.35 2.58 20.52
N TRP A 405 2.51 2.24 21.06
CA TRP A 405 3.44 3.22 21.60
C TRP A 405 4.86 2.69 21.53
N GLY A 406 5.82 3.57 21.74
CA GLY A 406 7.21 3.16 21.77
C GLY A 406 8.16 4.33 21.93
N THR A 407 9.42 4.03 21.65
CA THR A 407 10.50 5.01 21.73
C THR A 407 11.22 5.15 20.40
N VAL A 408 12.02 6.20 20.27
CA VAL A 408 13.07 6.28 19.23
C VAL A 408 14.41 5.99 19.91
N GLY A 409 15.30 5.28 19.24
CA GLY A 409 16.58 4.91 19.86
C GLY A 409 17.65 4.59 18.84
N ILE A 410 18.82 4.21 19.35
CA ILE A 410 19.98 3.88 18.56
C ILE A 410 20.00 2.36 18.37
N VAL A 411 19.73 1.90 17.16
CA VAL A 411 20.03 0.52 16.78
C VAL A 411 21.51 0.46 16.42
N TYR A 412 22.22 -0.53 16.96
CA TYR A 412 23.66 -0.67 16.76
C TYR A 412 24.09 -2.13 16.60
N ASP A 413 25.17 -2.34 15.85
CA ASP A 413 25.83 -3.63 15.70
C ASP A 413 26.78 -3.87 16.89
N LYS A 414 26.47 -4.86 17.74
CA LYS A 414 27.25 -5.22 18.93
C LYS A 414 28.69 -5.65 18.60
N THR A 415 28.99 -6.00 17.34
CA THR A 415 30.34 -6.37 16.90
C THR A 415 31.20 -5.17 16.49
N LYS A 416 30.58 -4.01 16.25
CA LYS A 416 31.26 -2.78 15.80
C LYS A 416 31.22 -1.66 16.85
N VAL A 417 30.15 -1.58 17.64
CA VAL A 417 29.93 -0.52 18.63
C VAL A 417 30.00 -1.10 20.04
N ASP A 418 30.89 -0.55 20.85
CA ASP A 418 31.01 -0.90 22.26
C ASP A 418 29.91 -0.18 23.06
N ILE A 419 29.22 -0.90 23.95
CA ILE A 419 28.16 -0.31 24.78
C ILE A 419 28.68 0.84 25.66
N GLU A 420 29.94 0.79 26.09
CA GLU A 420 30.58 1.84 26.87
C GLU A 420 30.69 3.16 26.09
N ASP A 421 30.83 3.12 24.76
CA ASP A 421 30.84 4.33 23.94
C ASP A 421 29.43 4.93 23.83
N LEU A 422 28.39 4.09 23.74
CA LEU A 422 26.99 4.52 23.76
C LEU A 422 26.60 5.16 25.10
N GLU A 423 27.00 4.54 26.21
CA GLU A 423 26.77 5.06 27.56
C GLU A 423 27.49 6.40 27.81
N ARG A 424 28.69 6.57 27.24
CA ARG A 424 29.48 7.79 27.39
C ARG A 424 28.97 8.94 26.52
N GLU A 425 28.70 8.67 25.24
CA GLU A 425 28.41 9.71 24.25
C GLU A 425 26.90 9.99 24.09
N GLY A 426 26.04 9.01 24.36
CA GLY A 426 24.62 9.09 24.03
C GLY A 426 24.42 9.36 22.54
N TYR A 427 23.63 10.38 22.19
CA TYR A 427 23.46 10.80 20.80
C TYR A 427 24.71 11.45 20.19
N ASN A 428 25.70 11.89 20.99
CA ASN A 428 26.95 12.42 20.43
C ASN A 428 27.81 11.34 19.76
N ILE A 429 27.45 10.05 19.87
CA ILE A 429 28.08 8.98 19.10
C ILE A 429 27.95 9.19 17.58
N PHE A 430 26.90 9.91 17.15
CA PHE A 430 26.70 10.31 15.76
C PHE A 430 27.69 11.39 15.28
N LEU A 431 28.58 11.89 16.14
CA LEU A 431 29.71 12.76 15.80
C LEU A 431 31.07 12.08 16.04
N ASP A 432 31.09 10.85 16.58
CA ASP A 432 32.33 10.14 16.87
C ASP A 432 32.97 9.62 15.58
N GLN A 433 34.14 10.19 15.27
CA GLN A 433 34.93 9.86 14.08
C GLN A 433 35.33 8.37 14.00
N LYS A 434 35.25 7.60 15.09
CA LYS A 434 35.40 6.13 15.09
C LYS A 434 34.42 5.47 14.11
N TYR A 435 33.22 6.03 13.92
CA TYR A 435 32.14 5.46 13.12
C TYR A 435 31.89 6.17 11.79
N ARG A 436 32.83 7.02 11.35
CA ARG A 436 32.71 7.77 10.09
C ARG A 436 32.48 6.83 8.89
N GLY A 437 31.42 7.09 8.11
CA GLY A 437 30.99 6.30 6.97
C GLY A 437 30.18 5.05 7.34
N ASP A 438 29.93 4.80 8.63
CA ASP A 438 29.27 3.61 9.16
C ASP A 438 27.97 3.97 9.93
N VAL A 439 27.32 5.08 9.57
CA VAL A 439 26.13 5.64 10.24
C VAL A 439 24.98 5.87 9.26
N TYR A 440 23.77 5.50 9.67
CA TYR A 440 22.52 5.94 9.03
C TYR A 440 21.83 7.05 9.82
N LEU A 441 21.25 8.01 9.11
CA LEU A 441 20.29 8.98 9.66
C LEU A 441 18.91 8.71 9.07
N TYR A 442 17.88 8.74 9.90
CA TYR A 442 16.50 8.58 9.44
C TYR A 442 15.98 9.90 8.84
N ASP A 443 15.38 9.87 7.64
CA ASP A 443 14.79 11.06 6.97
C ASP A 443 13.47 11.48 7.62
N SER A 444 13.55 11.82 8.90
CA SER A 444 12.49 12.46 9.68
C SER A 444 13.04 13.74 10.28
N GLU A 445 12.45 14.86 9.86
CA GLU A 445 12.82 16.19 10.35
C GLU A 445 12.64 16.31 11.87
N ARG A 446 11.61 15.67 12.44
CA ARG A 446 11.34 15.71 13.87
C ARG A 446 12.31 14.84 14.66
N ASP A 447 12.53 13.59 14.23
CA ASP A 447 13.38 12.67 14.98
C ASP A 447 14.86 13.04 14.89
N SER A 448 15.29 13.60 13.75
CA SER A 448 16.66 14.13 13.59
C SER A 448 16.89 15.34 14.48
N PHE A 449 15.93 16.27 14.58
CA PHE A 449 16.04 17.39 15.49
C PHE A 449 15.92 16.95 16.96
N MET A 450 15.07 15.98 17.28
CA MET A 450 15.01 15.39 18.61
C MET A 450 16.37 14.84 19.03
N MET A 451 17.01 14.04 18.17
CA MET A 451 18.35 13.50 18.43
C MET A 451 19.36 14.62 18.73
N ALA A 452 19.40 15.68 17.92
CA ALA A 452 20.32 16.80 18.10
C ALA A 452 20.02 17.63 19.36
N LEU A 453 18.74 17.94 19.62
CA LEU A 453 18.30 18.69 20.80
C LEU A 453 18.63 17.91 22.08
N LYS A 454 18.38 16.60 22.10
CA LYS A 454 18.72 15.72 23.23
C LYS A 454 20.22 15.57 23.40
N ALA A 455 21.01 15.53 22.32
CA ALA A 455 22.47 15.56 22.38
C ALA A 455 23.02 16.84 23.03
N LEU A 456 22.33 17.97 22.83
CA LEU A 456 22.66 19.28 23.40
C LEU A 456 22.06 19.52 24.79
N GLY A 457 21.18 18.63 25.27
CA GLY A 457 20.50 18.74 26.56
C GLY A 457 19.28 19.67 26.57
N TYR A 458 18.72 19.96 25.39
CA TYR A 458 17.49 20.74 25.23
C TYR A 458 16.25 19.84 25.16
N SER A 459 15.08 20.44 25.40
CA SER A 459 13.79 19.79 25.14
C SER A 459 13.60 19.60 23.63
N MET A 460 13.03 18.47 23.23
CA MET A 460 12.65 18.24 21.83
C MET A 460 11.45 19.10 21.39
N ASN A 461 10.73 19.69 22.36
CA ASN A 461 9.60 20.59 22.14
C ASN A 461 9.97 22.07 22.30
N THR A 462 11.27 22.43 22.23
CA THR A 462 11.69 23.82 22.37
C THR A 462 11.11 24.74 21.30
N GLU A 463 10.66 25.93 21.73
CA GLU A 463 10.26 27.03 20.85
C GLU A 463 11.37 28.08 20.66
N ASN A 464 12.53 27.86 21.30
CA ASN A 464 13.63 28.81 21.26
C ASN A 464 14.41 28.66 19.94
N GLU A 465 14.31 29.68 19.08
CA GLU A 465 15.03 29.70 17.80
C GLU A 465 16.55 29.54 17.94
N ALA A 466 17.16 29.99 19.05
CA ALA A 466 18.60 29.80 19.28
C ALA A 466 18.95 28.32 19.47
N GLU A 467 18.16 27.60 20.27
CA GLU A 467 18.34 26.16 20.52
C GLU A 467 18.11 25.35 19.23
N LEU A 468 17.11 25.73 18.43
CA LEU A 468 16.87 25.12 17.12
C LEU A 468 18.02 25.35 16.14
N ASN A 469 18.64 26.54 16.15
CA ASN A 469 19.80 26.82 15.31
C ASN A 469 21.04 26.05 15.80
N GLU A 470 21.25 25.89 17.11
CA GLU A 470 22.33 25.05 17.65
C GLU A 470 22.14 23.58 17.25
N ALA A 471 20.91 23.05 17.32
CA ALA A 471 20.60 21.70 16.85
C ALA A 471 20.81 21.56 15.33
N TYR A 472 20.47 22.59 14.55
CA TYR A 472 20.77 22.63 13.12
C TYR A 472 22.28 22.59 12.85
N GLU A 473 23.08 23.39 13.56
CA GLU A 473 24.54 23.38 13.42
C GLU A 473 25.15 22.02 13.79
N TRP A 474 24.62 21.38 14.85
CA TRP A 474 25.01 20.02 15.25
C TRP A 474 24.71 19.01 14.14
N LEU A 475 23.52 19.07 13.51
CA LEU A 475 23.13 18.20 12.41
C LEU A 475 23.99 18.45 11.16
N VAL A 476 24.29 19.70 10.83
CA VAL A 476 25.21 20.06 9.75
C VAL A 476 26.58 19.46 10.01
N GLN A 477 27.12 19.60 11.22
CA GLN A 477 28.39 18.98 11.60
C GLN A 477 28.34 17.45 11.44
N CYS A 478 27.25 16.80 11.85
CA CYS A 478 27.06 15.37 11.68
C CYS A 478 27.17 14.98 10.20
N VAL A 479 26.33 15.55 9.33
CA VAL A 479 26.30 15.15 7.91
C VAL A 479 27.58 15.54 7.14
N GLU A 480 28.25 16.63 7.52
CA GLU A 480 29.49 17.06 6.86
C GLU A 480 30.72 16.25 7.28
N THR A 481 30.76 15.76 8.52
CA THR A 481 31.96 15.09 9.06
C THR A 481 31.86 13.57 9.02
N MET A 482 30.66 13.00 9.07
CA MET A 482 30.46 11.58 9.32
C MET A 482 30.16 10.74 8.08
N ASP A 483 30.02 11.32 6.89
CA ASP A 483 29.67 10.58 5.65
C ASP A 483 28.41 9.72 5.86
N THR A 484 27.36 10.36 6.41
CA THR A 484 26.10 9.72 6.78
C THR A 484 25.23 9.45 5.56
N GLU A 485 24.55 8.32 5.55
CA GLU A 485 23.48 8.06 4.58
C GLU A 485 22.13 8.42 5.21
N ILE A 486 21.42 9.40 4.63
CA ILE A 486 20.06 9.76 5.03
C ILE A 486 19.08 8.84 4.28
N VAL A 487 18.33 8.03 5.02
CA VAL A 487 17.48 6.95 4.50
C VAL A 487 16.11 6.96 5.17
N THR A 488 15.13 6.32 4.56
CA THR A 488 13.80 6.11 5.14
C THR A 488 13.70 4.68 5.68
N ASP A 489 12.66 3.95 5.33
CA ASP A 489 12.40 2.59 5.83
C ASP A 489 13.47 1.58 5.40
N GLU A 490 14.30 1.90 4.41
CA GLU A 490 15.43 1.04 4.00
C GLU A 490 16.44 0.82 5.14
N ILE A 491 16.47 1.71 6.14
CA ILE A 491 17.33 1.57 7.32
C ILE A 491 17.10 0.25 8.06
N ILE A 492 15.86 -0.24 8.09
CA ILE A 492 15.43 -1.41 8.85
C ILE A 492 16.16 -2.64 8.32
N ASP A 493 15.99 -2.92 7.02
CA ASP A 493 16.65 -4.06 6.36
C ASP A 493 18.18 -3.92 6.32
N ASN A 494 18.67 -2.69 6.12
CA ASN A 494 20.11 -2.45 6.06
C ASN A 494 20.80 -2.70 7.41
N MET A 495 20.16 -2.33 8.52
CA MET A 495 20.65 -2.62 9.86
C MET A 495 20.51 -4.09 10.22
N ALA A 496 19.39 -4.75 9.87
CA ALA A 496 19.25 -6.20 10.03
C ALA A 496 20.36 -6.97 9.29
N GLN A 497 20.80 -6.48 8.13
CA GLN A 497 21.92 -7.04 7.36
C GLN A 497 23.32 -6.64 7.88
N GLY A 498 23.42 -5.83 8.94
CA GLY A 498 24.69 -5.37 9.52
C GLY A 498 25.49 -4.45 8.59
N ARG A 499 24.82 -3.72 7.67
CA ARG A 499 25.51 -2.88 6.67
C ARG A 499 26.24 -1.70 7.30
N LYS A 500 25.63 -1.09 8.32
CA LYS A 500 26.19 0.03 9.07
C LYS A 500 26.39 -0.32 10.55
N ALA A 501 27.12 0.50 11.29
CA ALA A 501 27.37 0.30 12.71
C ALA A 501 26.22 0.78 13.59
N LEU A 502 25.61 1.91 13.25
CA LEU A 502 24.51 2.48 14.04
C LEU A 502 23.53 3.32 13.19
N GLY A 503 22.29 3.43 13.68
CA GLY A 503 21.24 4.23 13.09
C GLY A 503 20.13 4.59 14.08
N LEU A 504 19.46 5.71 13.85
CA LEU A 504 18.31 6.15 14.65
C LEU A 504 17.03 5.47 14.14
N ILE A 505 16.37 4.64 14.94
CA ILE A 505 15.23 3.82 14.52
C ILE A 505 14.14 3.79 15.60
N TYR A 506 12.88 3.69 15.18
CA TYR A 506 11.72 3.44 16.04
C TYR A 506 11.81 2.07 16.73
N SER A 507 11.33 1.98 17.97
CA SER A 507 11.48 0.79 18.82
C SER A 507 10.77 -0.46 18.25
N GLY A 508 9.63 -0.28 17.57
CA GLY A 508 8.94 -1.37 16.86
C GLY A 508 9.78 -1.95 15.73
N ASP A 509 10.37 -1.09 14.89
CA ASP A 509 11.24 -1.55 13.79
C ASP A 509 12.57 -2.13 14.31
N ALA A 510 13.12 -1.55 15.38
CA ALA A 510 14.28 -2.10 16.07
C ALA A 510 14.01 -3.51 16.62
N SER A 511 12.78 -3.77 17.09
CA SER A 511 12.39 -5.11 17.55
C SER A 511 12.46 -6.14 16.42
N TYR A 512 12.01 -5.77 15.22
CA TYR A 512 12.19 -6.60 14.03
C TYR A 512 13.66 -6.81 13.67
N VAL A 513 14.47 -5.74 13.67
CA VAL A 513 15.92 -5.81 13.36
C VAL A 513 16.64 -6.78 14.31
N MET A 514 16.34 -6.72 15.61
CA MET A 514 16.93 -7.59 16.62
C MET A 514 16.43 -9.04 16.53
N ALA A 515 15.18 -9.26 16.09
CA ALA A 515 14.64 -10.58 15.85
C ALA A 515 15.29 -11.27 14.63
N GLU A 516 15.63 -10.52 13.59
CA GLU A 516 16.31 -11.05 12.39
C GLU A 516 17.83 -11.21 12.59
N ASN A 517 18.45 -10.40 13.46
CA ASN A 517 19.89 -10.42 13.70
C ASN A 517 20.25 -10.26 15.18
N GLU A 518 20.70 -11.37 15.78
CA GLU A 518 21.12 -11.44 17.19
C GLU A 518 22.33 -10.55 17.53
N ASP A 519 23.11 -10.11 16.54
CA ASP A 519 24.23 -9.18 16.72
C ASP A 519 23.76 -7.72 16.83
N MET A 520 22.48 -7.42 16.59
CA MET A 520 21.92 -6.07 16.73
C MET A 520 21.43 -5.81 18.16
N GLY A 521 21.65 -4.59 18.64
CA GLY A 521 21.17 -4.09 19.92
C GLY A 521 20.42 -2.76 19.76
N TYR A 522 19.65 -2.41 20.79
CA TYR A 522 18.92 -1.14 20.86
C TYR A 522 19.30 -0.39 22.13
N PHE A 523 19.60 0.91 21.99
CA PHE A 523 20.05 1.76 23.09
C PHE A 523 19.24 3.07 23.14
N MET A 524 18.86 3.46 24.36
CA MET A 524 18.14 4.72 24.62
C MET A 524 19.00 5.61 25.53
N PRO A 525 19.53 6.73 25.02
CA PRO A 525 20.34 7.64 25.83
C PRO A 525 19.60 8.16 27.08
N GLU A 526 20.31 8.31 28.21
CA GLU A 526 19.74 8.85 29.46
C GLU A 526 19.42 10.35 29.40
N THR A 527 19.99 11.06 28.41
CA THR A 527 19.68 12.47 28.10
C THR A 527 18.26 12.68 27.60
N GLY A 528 17.52 11.58 27.37
CA GLY A 528 16.12 11.59 26.96
C GLY A 528 15.92 11.14 25.52
N THR A 529 14.73 10.67 25.20
CA THR A 529 14.29 10.33 23.85
C THR A 529 12.83 10.72 23.60
N ASN A 530 12.35 10.51 22.38
CA ASN A 530 10.93 10.58 22.03
C ASN A 530 10.20 9.32 22.53
N LEU A 531 9.18 9.52 23.36
CA LEU A 531 8.12 8.58 23.67
C LEU A 531 6.91 8.93 22.79
N TRP A 532 6.64 8.12 21.78
CA TRP A 532 5.54 8.36 20.85
C TRP A 532 4.36 7.46 21.17
N SER A 533 3.16 7.94 20.86
CA SER A 533 1.94 7.15 20.96
C SER A 533 1.02 7.46 19.78
N ASP A 534 0.63 6.40 19.07
CA ASP A 534 -0.47 6.45 18.12
C ASP A 534 -1.73 5.99 18.84
N ALA A 535 -2.83 6.73 18.68
CA ALA A 535 -4.05 6.48 19.44
C ALA A 535 -5.30 6.57 18.56
N MET A 536 -6.30 5.74 18.88
CA MET A 536 -7.59 5.74 18.22
C MET A 536 -8.41 6.96 18.69
N VAL A 537 -8.93 7.72 17.72
CA VAL A 537 -9.80 8.88 17.94
C VAL A 537 -11.04 8.82 17.05
N ILE A 538 -12.13 9.48 17.47
CA ILE A 538 -13.38 9.54 16.71
C ILE A 538 -13.55 10.97 16.12
N PRO A 539 -13.59 11.13 14.79
CA PRO A 539 -13.89 12.41 14.14
C PRO A 539 -15.31 12.90 14.43
N LYS A 540 -15.55 14.22 14.42
CA LYS A 540 -16.90 14.78 14.60
C LYS A 540 -17.90 14.38 13.52
N ASN A 541 -17.42 14.14 12.30
CA ASN A 541 -18.24 13.74 11.17
C ASN A 541 -18.41 12.21 11.06
N ALA A 542 -17.99 11.45 12.09
CA ALA A 542 -18.20 10.00 12.17
C ALA A 542 -19.70 9.66 12.01
N LYS A 543 -19.99 8.66 11.19
CA LYS A 543 -21.37 8.20 10.91
C LYS A 543 -21.83 7.18 11.94
N ASN A 544 -20.92 6.38 12.48
CA ASN A 544 -21.21 5.27 13.39
C ASN A 544 -20.36 5.35 14.68
N PRO A 545 -20.53 6.40 15.51
CA PRO A 545 -19.71 6.55 16.73
C PRO A 545 -19.88 5.40 17.71
N ASP A 546 -21.08 4.80 17.86
CA ASP A 546 -21.27 3.66 18.78
C ASP A 546 -20.49 2.42 18.34
N LEU A 547 -20.44 2.16 17.03
CA LEU A 547 -19.65 1.09 16.45
C LEU A 547 -18.14 1.37 16.59
N ALA A 548 -17.73 2.64 16.49
CA ALA A 548 -16.35 3.04 16.73
C ALA A 548 -15.90 2.75 18.17
N HIS A 549 -16.73 3.02 19.18
CA HIS A 549 -16.42 2.65 20.58
C HIS A 549 -16.28 1.14 20.75
N ALA A 550 -17.14 0.34 20.09
CA ALA A 550 -17.06 -1.11 20.14
C ALA A 550 -15.75 -1.63 19.55
N PHE A 551 -15.30 -1.07 18.42
CA PHE A 551 -14.02 -1.44 17.81
C PHE A 551 -12.83 -1.02 18.69
N ILE A 552 -12.89 0.16 19.33
CA ILE A 552 -11.85 0.61 20.26
C ILE A 552 -11.68 -0.39 21.41
N ASN A 553 -12.79 -0.83 22.03
CA ASN A 553 -12.71 -1.84 23.09
C ASN A 553 -12.13 -3.15 22.58
N TYR A 554 -12.57 -3.61 21.40
CA TYR A 554 -12.08 -4.85 20.81
C TYR A 554 -10.58 -4.80 20.51
N ALA A 555 -10.12 -3.72 19.87
CA ALA A 555 -8.71 -3.53 19.51
C ALA A 555 -7.79 -3.37 20.73
N SER A 556 -8.32 -2.86 21.85
CA SER A 556 -7.60 -2.71 23.12
C SER A 556 -7.75 -3.91 24.06
N ASP A 557 -8.65 -4.85 23.77
CA ASP A 557 -8.81 -6.08 24.55
C ASP A 557 -7.64 -7.05 24.29
N TYR A 558 -7.47 -8.05 25.17
CA TYR A 558 -6.31 -8.94 25.13
C TYR A 558 -6.14 -9.62 23.76
N ASP A 559 -7.18 -10.29 23.25
CA ASP A 559 -7.07 -11.06 21.99
C ASP A 559 -6.77 -10.15 20.79
N GLY A 560 -7.46 -9.00 20.70
CA GLY A 560 -7.27 -8.02 19.64
C GLY A 560 -5.88 -7.38 19.70
N ALA A 561 -5.45 -6.94 20.88
CA ALA A 561 -4.15 -6.32 21.09
C ALA A 561 -2.99 -7.31 20.91
N TYR A 562 -3.18 -8.59 21.29
CA TYR A 562 -2.18 -9.65 21.11
C TYR A 562 -1.98 -9.97 19.63
N ASP A 563 -3.04 -10.23 18.86
CA ASP A 563 -2.96 -10.45 17.40
C ASP A 563 -2.28 -9.27 16.72
N ASN A 564 -2.69 -8.06 17.09
CA ASN A 564 -2.16 -6.83 16.54
C ASN A 564 -0.66 -6.66 16.82
N SER A 565 -0.25 -6.79 18.08
CA SER A 565 1.15 -6.57 18.48
C SER A 565 2.09 -7.68 18.05
N SER A 566 1.69 -8.96 18.14
CA SER A 566 2.48 -10.10 17.65
C SER A 566 2.67 -10.07 16.13
N TYR A 567 1.65 -9.61 15.39
CA TYR A 567 1.74 -9.50 13.93
C TYR A 567 2.58 -8.30 13.47
N VAL A 568 2.32 -7.11 14.04
CA VAL A 568 2.93 -5.85 13.61
C VAL A 568 4.32 -5.65 14.21
N GLY A 569 4.55 -6.17 15.42
CA GLY A 569 5.80 -6.06 16.19
C GLY A 569 6.03 -4.75 16.93
N TYR A 570 5.00 -3.93 17.03
CA TYR A 570 5.02 -2.69 17.79
C TYR A 570 4.47 -2.95 19.19
N THR A 571 5.00 -2.25 20.20
CA THR A 571 4.61 -2.46 21.60
C THR A 571 3.13 -2.16 21.82
N SER A 572 2.43 -3.16 22.35
CA SER A 572 1.02 -3.02 22.72
C SER A 572 0.81 -1.97 23.80
N ALA A 573 -0.24 -1.17 23.66
CA ALA A 573 -0.70 -0.30 24.75
C ALA A 573 -1.40 -1.09 25.88
N ASN A 574 -1.84 -2.33 25.62
CA ASN A 574 -2.39 -3.23 26.62
C ASN A 574 -1.26 -3.85 27.45
N GLN A 575 -1.30 -3.64 28.77
CA GLN A 575 -0.23 -3.99 29.69
C GLN A 575 -0.01 -5.51 29.78
N GLU A 576 -1.08 -6.30 29.85
CA GLU A 576 -1.01 -7.76 29.93
C GLU A 576 -0.38 -8.36 28.66
N VAL A 577 -0.80 -7.86 27.49
CA VAL A 577 -0.22 -8.28 26.19
C VAL A 577 1.26 -7.92 26.09
N MET A 578 1.64 -6.72 26.53
CA MET A 578 3.05 -6.31 26.53
C MET A 578 3.91 -7.21 27.43
N ASP A 579 3.41 -7.53 28.62
CA ASP A 579 4.11 -8.40 29.58
C ASP A 579 4.24 -9.84 29.04
N ASP A 580 3.20 -10.37 28.40
CA ASP A 580 3.22 -11.72 27.83
C ASP A 580 4.12 -11.84 26.59
N LEU A 581 4.06 -10.86 25.68
CA LEU A 581 4.88 -10.87 24.47
C LEU A 581 6.37 -10.63 24.74
N SER A 582 6.69 -9.90 25.81
CA SER A 582 8.09 -9.64 26.24
C SER A 582 8.62 -10.64 27.27
N GLY A 583 7.74 -11.41 27.90
CA GLY A 583 8.04 -12.39 28.94
C GLY A 583 8.67 -13.69 28.43
N GLU A 584 8.91 -14.62 29.35
CA GLU A 584 9.51 -15.93 29.05
C GLU A 584 8.63 -16.73 28.08
N GLY A 585 9.18 -17.07 26.90
CA GLY A 585 8.46 -17.77 25.82
C GLY A 585 7.59 -16.88 24.92
N GLY A 586 7.60 -15.55 25.12
CA GLY A 586 6.95 -14.58 24.25
C GLY A 586 7.74 -14.29 22.96
N ASP A 587 7.07 -13.72 21.95
CA ASP A 587 7.67 -13.45 20.64
C ASP A 587 8.85 -12.46 20.69
N TYR A 588 8.90 -11.61 21.72
CA TYR A 588 9.92 -10.58 21.91
C TYR A 588 10.77 -10.79 23.17
N GLU A 589 10.86 -12.03 23.66
CA GLU A 589 11.71 -12.39 24.80
C GLU A 589 13.17 -11.92 24.57
N GLY A 590 13.68 -11.09 25.48
CA GLY A 590 15.05 -10.57 25.41
C GLY A 590 15.28 -9.43 24.41
N ILE A 591 14.23 -8.97 23.70
CA ILE A 591 14.30 -7.83 22.78
C ILE A 591 13.93 -6.56 23.55
N ASN A 592 14.93 -5.84 24.05
CA ASN A 592 14.71 -4.63 24.85
C ASN A 592 14.03 -3.49 24.09
N ALA A 593 14.09 -3.47 22.75
CA ALA A 593 13.39 -2.49 21.93
C ALA A 593 11.85 -2.62 22.02
N TYR A 594 11.33 -3.80 22.35
CA TYR A 594 9.89 -4.00 22.45
C TYR A 594 9.30 -3.47 23.77
N ILE A 595 10.14 -3.16 24.78
CA ILE A 595 9.70 -2.60 26.07
C ILE A 595 10.13 -1.13 26.13
N PRO A 596 9.23 -0.17 25.88
CA PRO A 596 9.53 1.26 25.96
C PRO A 596 9.99 1.63 27.36
N ARG A 597 11.02 2.48 27.46
CA ARG A 597 11.50 2.97 28.76
C ARG A 597 10.42 3.85 29.40
N THR A 598 10.13 3.57 30.67
CA THR A 598 9.24 4.38 31.50
C THR A 598 10.00 4.94 32.70
N GLY A 599 9.75 6.21 33.05
CA GLY A 599 10.27 6.83 34.27
C GLY A 599 11.58 7.64 34.15
N ASN A 600 12.14 7.85 32.96
CA ASN A 600 13.19 8.85 32.76
C ASN A 600 12.54 10.23 32.56
N GLU A 601 12.89 11.22 33.41
CA GLU A 601 12.32 12.57 33.37
C GLU A 601 12.67 13.36 32.10
N ASN A 602 13.70 12.93 31.36
CA ASN A 602 14.11 13.56 30.11
C ASN A 602 13.41 12.96 28.88
N ASP A 603 12.68 11.86 29.01
CA ASP A 603 11.88 11.32 27.90
C ASP A 603 10.64 12.19 27.71
N GLU A 604 10.36 12.59 26.47
CA GLU A 604 9.29 13.54 26.14
C GLU A 604 8.36 12.97 25.07
N VAL A 605 7.12 13.46 25.01
CA VAL A 605 6.17 13.22 23.91
C VAL A 605 6.13 14.47 23.04
N PHE A 606 6.00 14.33 21.72
CA PHE A 606 5.94 15.51 20.84
C PHE A 606 4.69 16.35 21.11
N GLU A 607 4.88 17.66 21.17
CA GLU A 607 3.81 18.65 21.24
C GLU A 607 3.66 19.38 19.90
N TYR A 608 2.43 19.73 19.55
CA TYR A 608 2.15 20.45 18.32
C TYR A 608 2.42 21.95 18.48
N ASN A 609 3.36 22.47 17.68
CA ASN A 609 3.53 23.91 17.45
C ASN A 609 3.72 24.21 15.96
N ALA A 610 2.82 25.00 15.39
CA ALA A 610 2.80 25.32 13.96
C ALA A 610 4.01 26.14 13.49
N ASP A 611 4.48 27.08 14.32
CA ASP A 611 5.58 27.98 13.99
C ASP A 611 6.92 27.22 14.05
N THR A 612 7.16 26.50 15.14
CA THR A 612 8.36 25.66 15.32
C THR A 612 8.47 24.60 14.24
N LYS A 613 7.36 23.92 13.89
CA LYS A 613 7.34 22.93 12.79
C LYS A 613 7.84 23.52 11.47
N LYS A 614 7.41 24.74 11.14
CA LYS A 614 7.81 25.41 9.90
C LYS A 614 9.30 25.74 9.90
N ILE A 615 9.83 26.16 11.05
CA ILE A 615 11.26 26.46 11.22
C ILE A 615 12.08 25.18 11.06
N ILE A 616 11.73 24.10 11.78
CA ILE A 616 12.40 22.80 11.70
C ILE A 616 12.42 22.27 10.27
N SER A 617 11.29 22.35 9.54
CA SER A 617 11.22 21.87 8.16
C SER A 617 12.13 22.66 7.18
N ASP A 618 12.24 23.98 7.36
CA ASP A 618 13.18 24.82 6.59
C ASP A 618 14.64 24.46 6.92
N LEU A 619 14.97 24.32 8.20
CA LEU A 619 16.31 23.96 8.65
C LEU A 619 16.71 22.55 8.20
N TRP A 620 15.81 21.57 8.31
CA TRP A 620 16.05 20.19 7.85
C TRP A 620 16.35 20.14 6.34
N SER A 621 15.59 20.91 5.55
CA SER A 621 15.87 21.05 4.11
C SER A 621 17.29 21.56 3.83
N ARG A 622 17.81 22.46 4.67
CA ARG A 622 19.20 22.94 4.59
C ARG A 622 20.22 21.90 5.05
N VAL A 623 19.92 21.09 6.07
CA VAL A 623 20.77 19.95 6.48
C VAL A 623 20.92 18.97 5.32
N LYS A 624 19.82 18.62 4.63
CA LYS A 624 19.88 17.73 3.46
C LYS A 624 20.71 18.30 2.30
N ILE A 625 20.67 19.62 2.10
CA ILE A 625 21.53 20.30 1.12
C ILE A 625 23.00 20.19 1.55
N ALA A 626 23.32 20.39 2.84
CA ALA A 626 24.69 20.25 3.35
C ALA A 626 25.21 18.82 3.16
N ALA A 627 24.41 17.81 3.52
CA ALA A 627 24.73 16.39 3.31
C ALA A 627 25.03 16.09 1.83
N SER A 628 24.21 16.59 0.91
CA SER A 628 24.44 16.39 -0.54
C SER A 628 25.69 17.09 -1.08
N ASN A 629 26.20 18.12 -0.40
CA ASN A 629 27.42 18.83 -0.80
C ASN A 629 28.70 18.24 -0.18
N ALA A 630 28.56 17.45 0.89
CA ALA A 630 29.67 16.80 1.58
C ALA A 630 30.16 15.51 0.89
N GLY A 631 29.30 14.88 0.07
CA GLY A 631 29.55 13.62 -0.65
C GLY A 631 30.29 13.72 -1.98
#